data_AF-A0A356ENX8-F1
#
_entry.id   AF-A0A356ENX8-F1
#
_cell.length_a   1.000
_cell.length_b   1.000
_cell.length_c   1.000
_cell.angle_alpha   90.00
_cell.angle_beta   90.00
_cell.angle_gamma   90.00
#
_symmetry.space_group_name_H-M   'P 1'
#
loop_
_entity.id
_entity.type
_entity.pdbx_description
1 polymer ?
#
loop_
_entity_poly.entity_id
_entity_poly.type
_entity_poly.pdbx_seq_one_letter_code
_entity_poly.pdbx_strand_id
1 'polypeptide(L)'
;MVAPVVRPILVCLEERVAVRRGFSLVFAFVLLAVGGLLGILPSLARGIQPPIELELVEVNKVWDFAPHNAFTDLIRFQGQWYLSFREANSHAVSGDGDVRVLRSADGANWESVALLDYGPAWDMRDAKLNITADGRLMLNTAAAPLASISERQSLVWFTDDGADWTDGPHEIGEPNWWLWGVQVHPTSGSVYGVGYGDITTNPRTTRLYRSENGIDYQTIVPTLTGQPETGETSLIFRSDGSAVALVRDNTGVERSFVGTATGDYTDWTFRQIDKRVGGPELIELPDGNLLAATRLHAPVVRTSLSWLDPESGQMTELLTLPSGGDSSYPGLVWHDDLLWMSYYSSHEGKTSIYLAKVRVHLTSPPLPPDRAGVMRFQEDAEPTPWYSAGAAHIRTDSTVGESDLVIVGETADHEKTLRGVFGFDLSELPDGARIVDASFTLFAQRDNIDGSDGPSVDGEFTLALHRLVAPFVEGEVNWTSRAVGEPWNTPGGDFEDVPLATLTANPYRLLTNGPGYTWSSDALIAAVQASFDEGKTLDLLACSPDGETQEDRVVYYFHSDDALDPARHPLLLV
;
A
#
# COMPACT_ATOMS: atom_id res chain seq x y z
N MET A 1 -69.47 -56.44 -4.53
CA MET A 1 -68.38 -57.39 -4.84
C MET A 1 -67.16 -56.97 -4.03
N VAL A 2 -66.94 -57.72 -2.96
CA VAL A 2 -65.76 -57.89 -2.08
C VAL A 2 -64.69 -56.78 -2.04
N ALA A 3 -64.66 -56.07 -0.91
CA ALA A 3 -63.44 -55.61 -0.23
C ALA A 3 -63.08 -56.67 0.87
N PRO A 4 -62.08 -56.52 1.77
CA PRO A 4 -60.83 -55.73 1.84
C PRO A 4 -59.64 -56.60 2.38
N VAL A 5 -58.61 -56.00 3.05
CA VAL A 5 -57.90 -56.47 4.30
C VAL A 5 -56.39 -56.84 4.26
N VAL A 6 -55.59 -55.94 4.89
CA VAL A 6 -54.59 -56.14 5.99
C VAL A 6 -53.11 -56.55 5.74
N ARG A 7 -52.20 -55.83 6.45
CA ARG A 7 -50.75 -56.01 6.74
C ARG A 7 -50.46 -57.27 7.61
N PRO A 8 -49.29 -57.49 8.29
CA PRO A 8 -47.86 -57.15 8.14
C PRO A 8 -46.97 -58.44 8.16
N ILE A 9 -45.62 -58.36 8.28
CA ILE A 9 -44.77 -59.16 9.20
C ILE A 9 -43.26 -58.83 9.03
N LEU A 10 -42.60 -58.74 10.19
CA LEU A 10 -41.18 -58.58 10.52
C LEU A 10 -40.53 -59.98 10.69
N VAL A 11 -39.21 -60.15 10.51
CA VAL A 11 -38.29 -61.08 11.26
C VAL A 11 -36.93 -61.12 10.53
N CYS A 12 -35.90 -60.47 11.10
CA CYS A 12 -34.68 -61.02 11.75
C CYS A 12 -33.79 -61.95 10.93
N LEU A 13 -32.50 -61.61 10.87
CA LEU A 13 -31.42 -62.53 11.23
C LEU A 13 -30.20 -61.73 11.74
N GLU A 14 -29.96 -61.88 13.04
CA GLU A 14 -28.69 -61.61 13.71
C GLU A 14 -27.67 -62.66 13.29
N GLU A 15 -26.39 -62.30 13.21
CA GLU A 15 -25.35 -63.14 13.79
C GLU A 15 -24.16 -62.28 14.21
N ARG A 16 -23.92 -62.27 15.53
CA ARG A 16 -22.70 -61.80 16.19
C ARG A 16 -21.71 -62.96 16.32
N VAL A 17 -20.48 -62.59 16.74
CA VAL A 17 -19.49 -63.33 17.56
C VAL A 17 -18.17 -63.51 16.79
N ALA A 18 -17.18 -62.63 16.99
CA ALA A 18 -16.16 -62.54 18.05
C ALA A 18 -14.93 -63.44 17.79
N VAL A 19 -13.73 -62.91 17.52
CA VAL A 19 -12.69 -62.36 18.44
C VAL A 19 -11.48 -63.31 18.59
N ARG A 20 -10.29 -62.68 18.71
CA ARG A 20 -8.94 -63.16 19.14
C ARG A 20 -8.02 -63.70 18.03
N ARG A 21 -6.95 -62.97 17.66
CA ARG A 21 -5.68 -62.61 18.35
C ARG A 21 -4.59 -63.69 18.17
N GLY A 22 -3.47 -63.32 17.55
CA GLY A 22 -2.13 -63.68 18.04
C GLY A 22 -1.11 -64.29 17.05
N PHE A 23 -0.05 -63.49 16.79
CA PHE A 23 1.38 -63.85 16.69
C PHE A 23 2.02 -64.46 15.41
N SER A 24 2.97 -63.66 14.87
CA SER A 24 4.38 -63.94 14.54
C SER A 24 4.85 -64.67 13.25
N LEU A 25 5.53 -63.84 12.43
CA LEU A 25 6.94 -63.91 11.96
C LEU A 25 7.41 -64.91 10.87
N VAL A 26 8.10 -64.30 9.88
CA VAL A 26 9.17 -64.79 8.96
C VAL A 26 8.77 -65.58 7.70
N PHE A 27 9.01 -65.01 6.51
CA PHE A 27 9.98 -65.56 5.53
C PHE A 27 10.40 -64.52 4.46
N ALA A 28 11.61 -64.77 3.95
CA ALA A 28 12.54 -63.90 3.27
C ALA A 28 12.22 -63.51 1.81
N PHE A 29 12.77 -62.34 1.44
CA PHE A 29 13.41 -61.96 0.17
C PHE A 29 13.05 -62.74 -1.11
N VAL A 30 12.43 -62.03 -2.05
CA VAL A 30 12.78 -62.10 -3.48
C VAL A 30 12.93 -60.67 -3.99
N LEU A 31 14.18 -60.28 -4.25
CA LEU A 31 14.52 -59.14 -5.11
C LEU A 31 14.09 -59.48 -6.53
N LEU A 32 13.24 -58.66 -7.13
CA LEU A 32 13.16 -58.55 -8.58
C LEU A 32 12.95 -57.09 -8.95
N ALA A 33 13.94 -56.59 -9.68
CA ALA A 33 14.07 -55.23 -10.12
C ALA A 33 12.87 -54.77 -10.95
N VAL A 34 12.18 -53.75 -10.46
CA VAL A 34 11.51 -52.75 -11.31
C VAL A 34 12.16 -51.42 -10.94
N GLY A 35 13.31 -51.16 -11.56
CA GLY A 35 13.85 -49.82 -11.65
C GLY A 35 12.98 -49.02 -12.62
N GLY A 36 12.49 -47.86 -12.18
CA GLY A 36 11.80 -46.91 -13.03
C GLY A 36 10.39 -46.55 -12.57
N LEU A 37 10.24 -46.02 -11.36
CA LEU A 37 9.27 -44.97 -11.01
C LEU A 37 9.59 -44.48 -9.58
N LEU A 38 10.71 -43.76 -9.41
CA LEU A 38 10.86 -42.95 -8.21
C LEU A 38 9.81 -41.84 -8.30
N GLY A 39 8.95 -41.80 -7.29
CA GLY A 39 7.79 -40.92 -7.21
C GLY A 39 8.17 -39.46 -7.48
N ILE A 40 7.54 -38.91 -8.51
CA ILE A 40 7.24 -37.48 -8.54
C ILE A 40 6.22 -37.29 -7.43
N LEU A 41 6.70 -37.05 -6.21
CA LEU A 41 5.89 -36.35 -5.23
C LEU A 41 5.54 -35.00 -5.87
N PRO A 42 4.26 -34.63 -6.01
CA PRO A 42 3.94 -33.27 -6.42
C PRO A 42 4.64 -32.35 -5.41
N SER A 43 5.46 -31.44 -5.92
CA SER A 43 5.83 -30.24 -5.21
C SER A 43 4.54 -29.67 -4.64
N LEU A 44 4.34 -29.81 -3.32
CA LEU A 44 3.36 -29.01 -2.63
C LEU A 44 3.88 -27.60 -2.81
N ALA A 45 3.22 -26.82 -3.67
CA ALA A 45 3.48 -25.39 -3.79
C ALA A 45 3.48 -24.83 -2.37
N ARG A 46 4.65 -24.48 -1.88
CA ARG A 46 4.81 -23.86 -0.57
C ARG A 46 4.20 -22.48 -0.76
N GLY A 47 2.96 -22.31 -0.29
CA GLY A 47 2.27 -21.03 -0.35
C GLY A 47 3.19 -19.96 0.23
N ILE A 48 3.25 -18.81 -0.42
CA ILE A 48 4.07 -17.71 0.05
C ILE A 48 3.56 -17.37 1.45
N GLN A 49 4.46 -17.36 2.42
CA GLN A 49 4.12 -16.91 3.76
C GLN A 49 3.97 -15.39 3.72
N PRO A 50 2.88 -14.84 4.29
CA PRO A 50 2.74 -13.41 4.45
C PRO A 50 3.94 -12.85 5.22
N PRO A 51 4.56 -11.74 4.79
CA PRO A 51 5.69 -11.13 5.47
C PRO A 51 5.29 -10.29 6.70
N ILE A 52 3.99 -10.26 7.02
CA ILE A 52 3.41 -9.46 8.10
C ILE A 52 2.46 -10.28 8.97
N GLU A 53 2.36 -9.89 10.23
CA GLU A 53 1.36 -10.32 11.19
C GLU A 53 0.49 -9.13 11.62
N LEU A 54 -0.78 -9.39 11.92
CA LEU A 54 -1.75 -8.39 12.34
C LEU A 54 -2.21 -8.62 13.77
N GLU A 55 -2.16 -7.58 14.59
CA GLU A 55 -2.66 -7.57 15.95
C GLU A 55 -3.86 -6.64 16.07
N LEU A 56 -5.01 -7.17 16.50
CA LEU A 56 -6.18 -6.35 16.80
C LEU A 56 -5.96 -5.61 18.12
N VAL A 57 -5.77 -4.29 18.05
CA VAL A 57 -5.52 -3.43 19.21
C VAL A 57 -6.83 -3.09 19.92
N GLU A 58 -7.84 -2.69 19.14
CA GLU A 58 -9.10 -2.17 19.67
C GLU A 58 -10.24 -2.38 18.66
N VAL A 59 -11.46 -2.62 19.16
CA VAL A 59 -12.70 -2.55 18.37
C VAL A 59 -13.78 -1.86 19.20
N ASN A 60 -14.38 -0.81 18.65
CA ASN A 60 -15.50 -0.13 19.26
C ASN A 60 -16.70 -0.10 18.31
N LYS A 61 -17.91 -0.30 18.84
CA LYS A 61 -19.14 0.06 18.14
C LYS A 61 -19.27 1.58 18.16
N VAL A 62 -19.31 2.19 16.99
CA VAL A 62 -19.37 3.67 16.85
C VAL A 62 -20.78 4.16 16.53
N TRP A 63 -21.64 3.31 15.97
CA TRP A 63 -23.00 3.71 15.61
C TRP A 63 -23.97 2.54 15.50
N ASP A 64 -25.20 2.71 16.00
CA ASP A 64 -26.28 1.74 15.87
C ASP A 64 -27.67 2.39 15.89
N PHE A 65 -27.84 3.59 15.32
CA PHE A 65 -29.11 4.31 15.43
C PHE A 65 -30.25 3.62 14.65
N ALA A 66 -30.08 3.35 13.36
CA ALA A 66 -31.12 2.74 12.53
C ALA A 66 -31.25 1.21 12.77
N PRO A 67 -32.36 0.56 12.36
CA PRO A 67 -32.48 -0.90 12.40
C PRO A 67 -31.45 -1.62 11.50
N HIS A 68 -31.04 -1.00 10.40
CA HIS A 68 -29.97 -1.46 9.51
C HIS A 68 -28.96 -0.33 9.27
N ASN A 69 -27.70 -0.54 9.64
CA ASN A 69 -26.58 0.37 9.39
C ASN A 69 -25.49 -0.42 8.65
N ALA A 70 -25.12 -0.04 7.44
CA ALA A 70 -24.24 -0.86 6.61
C ALA A 70 -23.49 -0.09 5.51
N PHE A 71 -22.53 -0.77 4.88
CA PHE A 71 -21.79 -0.29 3.71
C PHE A 71 -20.90 0.92 4.04
N THR A 72 -19.91 0.69 4.90
CA THR A 72 -19.10 1.76 5.45
C THR A 72 -17.98 2.19 4.53
N ASP A 73 -17.54 3.42 4.71
CA ASP A 73 -16.20 3.86 4.33
C ASP A 73 -15.61 4.80 5.39
N LEU A 74 -14.28 4.97 5.36
CA LEU A 74 -13.52 5.74 6.33
C LEU A 74 -12.43 6.54 5.62
N ILE A 75 -12.29 7.81 5.96
CA ILE A 75 -11.21 8.66 5.47
C ILE A 75 -10.76 9.67 6.52
N ARG A 76 -9.51 10.14 6.41
CA ARG A 76 -9.03 11.28 7.19
C ARG A 76 -9.03 12.53 6.31
N PHE A 77 -9.77 13.57 6.71
CA PHE A 77 -9.88 14.83 5.99
C PHE A 77 -9.69 16.00 6.96
N GLN A 78 -8.78 16.92 6.63
CA GLN A 78 -8.46 18.11 7.44
C GLN A 78 -8.24 17.81 8.94
N GLY A 79 -7.50 16.72 9.23
CA GLY A 79 -7.18 16.32 10.60
C GLY A 79 -8.35 15.72 11.38
N GLN A 80 -9.45 15.34 10.71
CA GLN A 80 -10.61 14.67 11.31
C GLN A 80 -10.89 13.35 10.59
N TRP A 81 -11.45 12.40 11.32
CA TRP A 81 -12.04 11.18 10.78
C TRP A 81 -13.42 11.46 10.22
N TYR A 82 -13.71 10.93 9.04
CA TYR A 82 -15.03 10.89 8.45
C TYR A 82 -15.40 9.45 8.14
N LEU A 83 -16.60 9.06 8.56
CA LEU A 83 -17.13 7.73 8.36
C LEU A 83 -18.50 7.86 7.71
N SER A 84 -18.70 7.24 6.54
CA SER A 84 -19.97 7.24 5.82
C SER A 84 -20.58 5.84 5.78
N PHE A 85 -21.91 5.75 5.77
CA PHE A 85 -22.64 4.49 5.64
C PHE A 85 -24.11 4.74 5.33
N ARG A 86 -24.81 3.69 4.91
CA ARG A 86 -26.25 3.68 4.73
C ARG A 86 -26.99 3.38 6.04
N GLU A 87 -28.05 4.12 6.31
CA GLU A 87 -29.07 3.82 7.31
C GLU A 87 -30.39 3.41 6.63
N ALA A 88 -31.08 2.38 7.16
CA ALA A 88 -32.42 1.97 6.73
C ALA A 88 -33.12 1.07 7.76
N ASN A 89 -34.32 0.58 7.46
CA ASN A 89 -34.97 -0.48 8.24
C ASN A 89 -34.48 -1.89 7.88
N SER A 90 -33.92 -2.09 6.68
CA SER A 90 -33.41 -3.39 6.23
C SER A 90 -32.36 -3.27 5.10
N HIS A 91 -31.75 -4.39 4.73
CA HIS A 91 -30.85 -4.48 3.58
C HIS A 91 -31.60 -4.26 2.23
N ALA A 92 -32.91 -4.50 2.21
CA ALA A 92 -33.72 -4.39 1.00
C ALA A 92 -33.86 -2.94 0.52
N VAL A 93 -34.26 -2.78 -0.74
CA VAL A 93 -34.64 -1.49 -1.32
C VAL A 93 -36.11 -1.25 -0.96
N SER A 94 -36.36 -0.31 -0.05
CA SER A 94 -37.71 -0.03 0.49
C SER A 94 -38.05 1.46 0.61
N GLY A 95 -37.18 2.36 0.19
CA GLY A 95 -37.45 3.81 0.16
C GLY A 95 -37.19 4.49 1.49
N ASP A 96 -36.32 3.88 2.28
CA ASP A 96 -35.93 4.29 3.63
C ASP A 96 -34.41 4.30 3.80
N GLY A 97 -33.67 4.17 2.70
CA GLY A 97 -32.22 4.20 2.65
C GLY A 97 -31.70 5.62 2.48
N ASP A 98 -30.99 6.12 3.49
CA ASP A 98 -30.29 7.40 3.48
C ASP A 98 -28.79 7.18 3.76
N VAL A 99 -27.94 8.13 3.38
CA VAL A 99 -26.50 8.09 3.67
C VAL A 99 -26.16 8.99 4.85
N ARG A 100 -25.67 8.39 5.93
CA ARG A 100 -25.16 9.07 7.12
C ARG A 100 -23.69 9.40 6.92
N VAL A 101 -23.27 10.59 7.35
CA VAL A 101 -21.87 10.96 7.53
C VAL A 101 -21.64 11.34 8.98
N LEU A 102 -20.65 10.68 9.59
CA LEU A 102 -20.15 10.98 10.93
C LEU A 102 -18.76 11.60 10.85
N ARG A 103 -18.45 12.44 11.83
CA ARG A 103 -17.14 13.06 12.02
C ARG A 103 -16.60 12.76 13.43
N SER A 104 -15.29 12.60 13.56
CA SER A 104 -14.62 12.47 14.84
C SER A 104 -13.19 13.03 14.82
N ALA A 105 -12.75 13.65 15.91
CA ALA A 105 -11.36 14.09 16.06
C ALA A 105 -10.43 12.96 16.53
N ASP A 106 -10.96 11.99 17.28
CA ASP A 106 -10.19 10.99 18.03
C ASP A 106 -10.56 9.54 17.67
N GLY A 107 -11.59 9.35 16.85
CA GLY A 107 -12.17 8.05 16.50
C GLY A 107 -12.94 7.38 17.64
N ALA A 108 -13.12 8.05 18.77
CA ALA A 108 -13.88 7.57 19.93
C ALA A 108 -15.22 8.32 20.06
N ASN A 109 -15.19 9.64 19.90
CA ASN A 109 -16.37 10.50 20.01
C ASN A 109 -16.83 10.92 18.62
N TRP A 110 -18.01 10.43 18.22
CA TRP A 110 -18.55 10.66 16.88
C TRP A 110 -19.78 11.56 16.93
N GLU A 111 -19.84 12.51 16.00
CA GLU A 111 -21.00 13.35 15.76
C GLU A 111 -21.54 13.12 14.34
N SER A 112 -22.87 13.21 14.17
CA SER A 112 -23.45 13.19 12.83
C SER A 112 -23.38 14.58 12.23
N VAL A 113 -22.72 14.69 11.08
CA VAL A 113 -22.56 15.95 10.33
C VAL A 113 -23.47 16.03 9.12
N ALA A 114 -23.91 14.90 8.57
CA ALA A 114 -24.89 14.88 7.48
C ALA A 114 -25.79 13.64 7.50
N LEU A 115 -27.00 13.80 6.96
CA LEU A 115 -27.88 12.73 6.49
C LEU A 115 -28.32 13.11 5.08
N LEU A 116 -27.75 12.46 4.09
CA LEU A 116 -27.96 12.72 2.67
C LEU A 116 -29.07 11.82 2.14
N ASP A 117 -29.94 12.41 1.32
CA ASP A 117 -31.11 11.81 0.68
C ASP A 117 -31.20 12.31 -0.77
N TYR A 118 -31.65 11.45 -1.70
CA TYR A 118 -31.93 11.85 -3.10
C TYR A 118 -33.41 12.17 -3.36
N GLY A 119 -34.27 11.86 -2.40
CA GLY A 119 -35.69 12.15 -2.37
C GLY A 119 -36.54 10.89 -2.13
N PRO A 120 -37.83 11.07 -1.80
CA PRO A 120 -38.71 10.00 -1.31
C PRO A 120 -39.08 8.92 -2.35
N ALA A 121 -38.64 9.08 -3.60
CA ALA A 121 -38.84 8.10 -4.67
C ALA A 121 -37.63 7.17 -4.85
N TRP A 122 -36.61 7.30 -4.00
CA TRP A 122 -35.32 6.66 -4.14
C TRP A 122 -34.88 6.00 -2.82
N ASP A 123 -33.97 5.04 -2.94
CA ASP A 123 -33.34 4.34 -1.82
C ASP A 123 -31.83 4.42 -2.01
N MET A 124 -31.16 5.21 -1.18
CA MET A 124 -29.70 5.38 -1.26
C MET A 124 -28.96 4.13 -0.80
N ARG A 125 -27.77 3.94 -1.36
CA ARG A 125 -26.92 2.76 -1.20
C ARG A 125 -25.52 3.16 -0.78
N ASP A 126 -24.65 2.17 -0.69
CA ASP A 126 -23.21 2.21 -0.39
C ASP A 126 -22.59 3.60 -0.61
N ALA A 127 -21.94 4.13 0.43
CA ALA A 127 -21.28 5.43 0.40
C ALA A 127 -19.77 5.22 0.51
N LYS A 128 -19.03 5.87 -0.38
CA LYS A 128 -17.58 5.75 -0.51
C LYS A 128 -16.96 7.15 -0.55
N LEU A 129 -15.87 7.35 0.17
CA LEU A 129 -15.25 8.66 0.44
C LEU A 129 -13.90 8.76 -0.27
N ASN A 130 -13.59 9.94 -0.78
CA ASN A 130 -12.31 10.26 -1.41
C ASN A 130 -11.99 11.74 -1.19
N ILE A 131 -10.74 12.14 -1.43
CA ILE A 131 -10.33 13.55 -1.46
C ILE A 131 -9.91 13.91 -2.88
N THR A 132 -10.60 14.87 -3.48
CA THR A 132 -10.29 15.34 -4.83
C THR A 132 -8.98 16.13 -4.86
N ALA A 133 -8.40 16.27 -6.05
CA ALA A 133 -7.15 16.99 -6.25
C ALA A 133 -7.21 18.48 -5.86
N ASP A 134 -8.41 19.08 -5.89
CA ASP A 134 -8.67 20.44 -5.42
C ASP A 134 -8.93 20.52 -3.90
N GLY A 135 -8.78 19.41 -3.17
CA GLY A 135 -8.82 19.37 -1.72
C GLY A 135 -10.21 19.27 -1.10
N ARG A 136 -11.25 18.92 -1.88
CA ARG A 136 -12.62 18.71 -1.38
C ARG A 136 -12.81 17.27 -0.93
N LEU A 137 -13.64 17.08 0.09
CA LEU A 137 -14.12 15.75 0.45
C LEU A 137 -15.26 15.37 -0.52
N MET A 138 -15.10 14.22 -1.16
CA MET A 138 -16.03 13.65 -2.14
C MET A 138 -16.72 12.42 -1.55
N LEU A 139 -18.03 12.32 -1.71
CA LEU A 139 -18.81 11.13 -1.36
C LEU A 139 -19.50 10.60 -2.61
N ASN A 140 -19.05 9.44 -3.10
CA ASN A 140 -19.73 8.70 -4.17
C ASN A 140 -20.71 7.69 -3.57
N THR A 141 -21.85 7.52 -4.24
CA THR A 141 -22.90 6.59 -3.81
C THR A 141 -23.79 6.23 -5.01
N ALA A 142 -24.88 5.50 -4.78
CA ALA A 142 -25.93 5.30 -5.75
C ALA A 142 -27.31 5.27 -5.08
N ALA A 143 -28.36 5.45 -5.87
CA ALA A 143 -29.73 5.32 -5.43
C ALA A 143 -30.53 4.39 -6.36
N ALA A 144 -31.44 3.61 -5.77
CA ALA A 144 -32.37 2.75 -6.50
C ALA A 144 -33.75 3.42 -6.58
N PRO A 145 -34.37 3.56 -7.76
CA PRO A 145 -35.71 4.13 -7.84
C PRO A 145 -36.75 3.12 -7.35
N LEU A 146 -37.72 3.56 -6.54
CA LEU A 146 -38.78 2.69 -6.03
C LEU A 146 -39.72 2.18 -7.12
N ALA A 147 -39.82 2.92 -8.22
CA ALA A 147 -40.53 2.48 -9.42
C ALA A 147 -39.86 1.29 -10.11
N SER A 148 -38.54 1.09 -9.93
CA SER A 148 -37.77 0.01 -10.53
C SER A 148 -36.57 -0.36 -9.65
N ILE A 149 -36.82 -1.10 -8.57
CA ILE A 149 -35.83 -1.35 -7.49
C ILE A 149 -34.58 -2.12 -7.95
N SER A 150 -34.56 -2.67 -9.16
CA SER A 150 -33.40 -3.32 -9.79
C SER A 150 -32.47 -2.34 -10.51
N GLU A 151 -32.91 -1.11 -10.76
CA GLU A 151 -32.15 -0.05 -11.43
C GLU A 151 -31.32 0.77 -10.44
N ARG A 152 -30.31 1.48 -10.92
CA ARG A 152 -29.43 2.33 -10.10
C ARG A 152 -29.05 3.59 -10.86
N GLN A 153 -28.95 4.69 -10.14
CA GLN A 153 -28.28 5.91 -10.57
C GLN A 153 -27.11 6.17 -9.62
N SER A 154 -25.89 6.32 -10.14
CA SER A 154 -24.75 6.72 -9.30
C SER A 154 -24.80 8.22 -9.04
N LEU A 155 -24.39 8.63 -7.85
CA LEU A 155 -24.50 10.00 -7.35
C LEU A 155 -23.19 10.42 -6.66
N VAL A 156 -22.92 11.71 -6.63
CA VAL A 156 -21.81 12.28 -5.86
C VAL A 156 -22.21 13.57 -5.16
N TRP A 157 -21.62 13.80 -3.98
CA TRP A 157 -21.60 15.07 -3.28
C TRP A 157 -20.17 15.51 -2.98
N PHE A 158 -19.99 16.82 -2.82
CA PHE A 158 -18.73 17.42 -2.39
C PHE A 158 -18.94 18.33 -1.18
N THR A 159 -17.86 18.54 -0.43
CA THR A 159 -17.80 19.52 0.63
C THR A 159 -16.37 20.03 0.82
N ASP A 160 -16.23 21.33 1.06
CA ASP A 160 -14.94 21.96 1.35
C ASP A 160 -14.51 21.79 2.82
N ASP A 161 -15.48 21.63 3.73
CA ASP A 161 -15.27 21.70 5.18
C ASP A 161 -15.72 20.43 5.94
N GLY A 162 -16.36 19.49 5.23
CA GLY A 162 -16.87 18.25 5.81
C GLY A 162 -18.21 18.39 6.54
N ALA A 163 -18.81 19.59 6.56
CA ALA A 163 -20.05 19.88 7.26
C ALA A 163 -21.16 20.38 6.33
N ASP A 164 -20.84 21.26 5.37
CA ASP A 164 -21.79 21.73 4.35
C ASP A 164 -21.72 20.83 3.11
N TRP A 165 -22.75 19.99 2.94
CA TRP A 165 -22.89 19.06 1.83
C TRP A 165 -23.90 19.55 0.78
N THR A 166 -24.06 20.87 0.61
CA THR A 166 -24.98 21.45 -0.37
C THR A 166 -24.50 21.36 -1.83
N ASP A 167 -23.24 21.03 -2.08
CA ASP A 167 -22.72 20.73 -3.41
C ASP A 167 -23.05 19.28 -3.83
N GLY A 168 -24.33 19.05 -4.16
CA GLY A 168 -24.86 17.80 -4.67
C GLY A 168 -26.34 17.59 -4.32
N PRO A 169 -26.94 16.45 -4.72
CA PRO A 169 -26.32 15.41 -5.53
C PRO A 169 -26.06 15.83 -6.97
N HIS A 170 -24.97 15.33 -7.53
CA HIS A 170 -24.75 15.28 -8.97
C HIS A 170 -24.93 13.84 -9.46
N GLU A 171 -25.68 13.65 -10.55
CA GLU A 171 -25.76 12.34 -11.22
C GLU A 171 -24.45 12.05 -11.95
N ILE A 172 -23.86 10.87 -11.70
CA ILE A 172 -22.60 10.45 -12.32
C ILE A 172 -22.75 9.08 -12.98
N GLY A 173 -21.96 8.86 -14.01
CA GLY A 173 -22.04 7.63 -14.81
C GLY A 173 -23.40 7.47 -15.50
N GLU A 174 -23.49 6.46 -16.36
CA GLU A 174 -24.74 6.14 -17.04
C GLU A 174 -25.69 5.39 -16.09
N PRO A 175 -27.02 5.56 -16.25
CA PRO A 175 -28.00 4.75 -15.54
C PRO A 175 -27.68 3.25 -15.64
N ASN A 176 -27.90 2.53 -14.55
CA ASN A 176 -27.66 1.09 -14.43
C ASN A 176 -26.19 0.63 -14.50
N TRP A 177 -25.25 1.57 -14.55
CA TRP A 177 -23.85 1.32 -14.25
C TRP A 177 -23.51 1.92 -12.89
N TRP A 178 -23.40 1.04 -11.90
CA TRP A 178 -23.09 1.47 -10.55
C TRP A 178 -21.58 1.67 -10.41
N LEU A 179 -21.14 2.94 -10.42
CA LEU A 179 -19.80 3.38 -10.03
C LEU A 179 -19.64 3.16 -8.52
N TRP A 180 -19.29 1.94 -8.14
CA TRP A 180 -19.39 1.48 -6.76
C TRP A 180 -18.40 2.16 -5.82
N GLY A 181 -17.14 2.27 -6.26
CA GLY A 181 -16.10 3.02 -5.59
C GLY A 181 -15.22 3.73 -6.61
N VAL A 182 -14.57 4.81 -6.15
CA VAL A 182 -13.62 5.59 -6.94
C VAL A 182 -12.31 5.73 -6.19
N GLN A 183 -11.26 6.11 -6.92
CA GLN A 183 -9.96 6.49 -6.38
C GLN A 183 -9.43 7.71 -7.11
N VAL A 184 -8.83 8.63 -6.36
CA VAL A 184 -8.13 9.78 -6.94
C VAL A 184 -6.68 9.39 -7.18
N HIS A 185 -6.23 9.53 -8.42
CA HIS A 185 -4.85 9.21 -8.78
C HIS A 185 -3.89 10.21 -8.10
N PRO A 186 -2.86 9.74 -7.38
CA PRO A 186 -2.05 10.59 -6.50
C PRO A 186 -1.30 11.70 -7.25
N THR A 187 -0.80 11.43 -8.45
CA THR A 187 -0.03 12.42 -9.24
C THR A 187 -0.88 13.29 -10.16
N SER A 188 -1.78 12.70 -10.95
CA SER A 188 -2.57 13.44 -11.95
C SER A 188 -3.80 14.13 -11.36
N GLY A 189 -4.29 13.66 -10.20
CA GLY A 189 -5.53 14.16 -9.61
C GLY A 189 -6.81 13.68 -10.30
N SER A 190 -6.70 12.92 -11.40
CA SER A 190 -7.88 12.36 -12.07
C SER A 190 -8.56 11.31 -11.19
N VAL A 191 -9.88 11.24 -11.26
CA VAL A 191 -10.71 10.28 -10.53
C VAL A 191 -10.96 9.05 -11.40
N TYR A 192 -10.61 7.87 -10.92
CA TYR A 192 -10.87 6.59 -11.57
C TYR A 192 -11.93 5.82 -10.81
N GLY A 193 -12.81 5.13 -11.53
CA GLY A 193 -13.89 4.36 -10.91
C GLY A 193 -14.20 3.10 -11.70
N VAL A 194 -14.45 2.00 -10.99
CA VAL A 194 -14.94 0.77 -11.62
C VAL A 194 -16.44 0.70 -11.44
N GLY A 195 -17.15 0.76 -12.57
CA GLY A 195 -18.59 0.56 -12.60
C GLY A 195 -18.93 -0.86 -13.01
N TYR A 196 -19.94 -1.45 -12.36
CA TYR A 196 -20.50 -2.73 -12.81
C TYR A 196 -21.94 -2.56 -13.32
N GLY A 197 -22.24 -3.20 -14.44
CA GLY A 197 -23.50 -3.04 -15.15
C GLY A 197 -23.52 -3.74 -16.52
N ASP A 198 -24.52 -3.53 -17.37
CA ASP A 198 -25.84 -2.95 -17.08
C ASP A 198 -26.55 -3.89 -16.10
N ILE A 199 -26.84 -3.42 -14.89
CA ILE A 199 -27.38 -4.25 -13.79
C ILE A 199 -28.75 -4.87 -14.09
N THR A 200 -29.43 -4.40 -15.14
CA THR A 200 -30.69 -4.94 -15.66
C THR A 200 -30.47 -6.06 -16.68
N THR A 201 -29.25 -6.20 -17.21
CA THR A 201 -28.84 -7.23 -18.16
C THR A 201 -27.93 -8.26 -17.51
N ASN A 202 -28.04 -9.52 -17.95
CA ASN A 202 -27.14 -10.60 -17.51
C ASN A 202 -26.50 -11.26 -18.75
N PRO A 203 -25.19 -11.55 -18.73
CA PRO A 203 -24.31 -11.39 -17.59
C PRO A 203 -23.81 -9.95 -17.38
N ARG A 204 -23.68 -9.54 -16.12
CA ARG A 204 -23.10 -8.23 -15.75
C ARG A 204 -21.59 -8.22 -16.03
N THR A 205 -21.03 -7.07 -16.38
CA THR A 205 -19.58 -6.90 -16.49
C THR A 205 -19.12 -5.64 -15.76
N THR A 206 -17.82 -5.53 -15.55
CA THR A 206 -17.17 -4.33 -15.01
C THR A 206 -16.53 -3.51 -16.14
N ARG A 207 -16.47 -2.20 -15.97
CA ARG A 207 -15.71 -1.28 -16.84
C ARG A 207 -14.99 -0.22 -16.02
N LEU A 208 -13.89 0.30 -16.57
CA LEU A 208 -13.10 1.36 -15.94
C LEU A 208 -13.45 2.72 -16.54
N TYR A 209 -13.63 3.69 -15.66
CA TYR A 209 -13.88 5.07 -16.00
C TYR A 209 -12.78 5.98 -15.47
N ARG A 210 -12.67 7.15 -16.09
CA ARG A 210 -11.84 8.27 -15.66
C ARG A 210 -12.64 9.57 -15.74
N SER A 211 -12.42 10.46 -14.78
CA SER A 211 -12.95 11.82 -14.74
C SER A 211 -11.87 12.78 -14.26
N GLU A 212 -11.95 14.05 -14.65
CA GLU A 212 -11.08 15.11 -14.11
C GLU A 212 -11.72 15.87 -12.94
N ASN A 213 -13.04 15.74 -12.76
CA ASN A 213 -13.79 16.52 -11.77
C ASN A 213 -14.67 15.65 -10.85
N GLY A 214 -14.67 14.33 -11.03
CA GLY A 214 -15.50 13.40 -10.26
C GLY A 214 -16.99 13.45 -10.62
N ILE A 215 -17.38 14.16 -11.69
CA ILE A 215 -18.76 14.27 -12.18
C ILE A 215 -18.86 13.71 -13.60
N ASP A 216 -18.05 14.24 -14.50
CA ASP A 216 -18.06 13.88 -15.92
C ASP A 216 -17.11 12.71 -16.17
N TYR A 217 -17.67 11.50 -16.27
CA TYR A 217 -16.88 10.28 -16.48
C TYR A 217 -16.83 9.85 -17.94
N GLN A 218 -15.64 9.45 -18.38
CA GLN A 218 -15.39 8.81 -19.65
C GLN A 218 -15.04 7.35 -19.41
N THR A 219 -15.60 6.43 -20.21
CA THR A 219 -15.19 5.03 -20.19
C THR A 219 -13.83 4.90 -20.90
N ILE A 220 -12.84 4.37 -20.20
CA ILE A 220 -11.49 4.13 -20.75
C ILE A 220 -11.22 2.64 -21.01
N VAL A 221 -11.87 1.74 -20.26
CA VAL A 221 -11.86 0.29 -20.52
C VAL A 221 -13.29 -0.24 -20.49
N PRO A 222 -13.94 -0.49 -21.65
CA PRO A 222 -15.34 -0.89 -21.72
C PRO A 222 -15.66 -2.25 -21.08
N THR A 223 -14.68 -3.14 -21.02
CA THR A 223 -14.80 -4.47 -20.40
C THR A 223 -13.51 -4.74 -19.63
N LEU A 224 -13.51 -4.45 -18.34
CA LEU A 224 -12.31 -4.49 -17.49
C LEU A 224 -11.82 -5.93 -17.25
N THR A 225 -12.64 -6.79 -16.65
CA THR A 225 -12.22 -8.16 -16.29
C THR A 225 -12.27 -9.15 -17.45
N GLY A 226 -13.10 -8.88 -18.46
CA GLY A 226 -13.46 -9.85 -19.50
C GLY A 226 -14.31 -11.02 -19.01
N GLN A 227 -14.70 -11.04 -17.73
CA GLN A 227 -15.44 -12.14 -17.10
C GLN A 227 -16.89 -11.75 -16.81
N PRO A 228 -17.86 -12.66 -17.04
CA PRO A 228 -19.26 -12.42 -16.72
C PRO A 228 -19.48 -12.39 -15.20
N GLU A 229 -20.51 -11.67 -14.77
CA GLU A 229 -20.98 -11.58 -13.37
C GLU A 229 -19.95 -10.99 -12.39
N THR A 230 -19.06 -10.13 -12.87
CA THR A 230 -18.17 -9.33 -12.04
C THR A 230 -18.88 -8.07 -11.51
N GLY A 231 -18.48 -7.60 -10.32
CA GLY A 231 -19.23 -6.57 -9.59
C GLY A 231 -18.36 -5.59 -8.80
N GLU A 232 -18.71 -5.38 -7.53
CA GLU A 232 -18.02 -4.52 -6.57
C GLU A 232 -16.50 -4.70 -6.66
N THR A 233 -15.79 -3.59 -6.84
CA THR A 233 -14.35 -3.60 -7.10
C THR A 233 -13.69 -2.51 -6.28
N SER A 234 -12.70 -2.88 -5.48
CA SER A 234 -11.76 -1.91 -4.92
C SER A 234 -10.59 -1.76 -5.88
N LEU A 235 -10.19 -0.52 -6.12
CA LEU A 235 -9.09 -0.10 -6.97
C LEU A 235 -8.10 0.64 -6.07
N ILE A 236 -6.80 0.51 -6.29
CA ILE A 236 -5.78 1.40 -5.72
C ILE A 236 -4.70 1.72 -6.77
N PHE A 237 -4.03 2.85 -6.59
CA PHE A 237 -2.77 3.16 -7.26
C PHE A 237 -1.64 2.92 -6.27
N ARG A 238 -0.65 2.14 -6.68
CA ARG A 238 0.51 1.78 -5.87
C ARG A 238 1.62 2.82 -6.02
N SER A 239 2.47 2.87 -5.01
CA SER A 239 3.68 3.70 -4.97
C SER A 239 4.64 3.47 -6.14
N ASP A 240 4.68 2.25 -6.69
CA ASP A 240 5.46 1.89 -7.88
C ASP A 240 4.83 2.38 -9.21
N GLY A 241 3.68 3.05 -9.16
CA GLY A 241 2.93 3.56 -10.31
C GLY A 241 1.99 2.54 -10.98
N SER A 242 1.98 1.29 -10.51
CA SER A 242 1.00 0.28 -10.95
C SER A 242 -0.37 0.52 -10.30
N ALA A 243 -1.40 -0.13 -10.85
CA ALA A 243 -2.74 -0.16 -10.27
C ALA A 243 -3.16 -1.59 -9.98
N VAL A 244 -3.91 -1.79 -8.90
CA VAL A 244 -4.47 -3.09 -8.51
C VAL A 244 -5.98 -2.99 -8.34
N ALA A 245 -6.71 -3.96 -8.88
CA ALA A 245 -8.16 -4.07 -8.73
C ALA A 245 -8.54 -5.41 -8.11
N LEU A 246 -9.20 -5.40 -6.95
CA LEU A 246 -9.79 -6.59 -6.32
C LEU A 246 -11.29 -6.64 -6.60
N VAL A 247 -11.71 -7.62 -7.39
CA VAL A 247 -13.04 -7.71 -7.99
C VAL A 247 -13.85 -8.85 -7.39
N ARG A 248 -15.04 -8.52 -6.91
CA ARG A 248 -16.05 -9.49 -6.49
C ARG A 248 -16.63 -10.22 -7.70
N ASP A 249 -16.76 -11.53 -7.56
CA ASP A 249 -17.56 -12.38 -8.45
C ASP A 249 -18.94 -12.67 -7.82
N ASN A 250 -20.00 -12.50 -8.61
CA ASN A 250 -21.39 -12.64 -8.17
C ASN A 250 -21.97 -14.06 -8.32
N THR A 251 -21.24 -14.98 -8.94
CA THR A 251 -21.73 -16.34 -9.24
C THR A 251 -21.55 -17.33 -8.10
N GLY A 252 -20.79 -16.95 -7.08
CA GLY A 252 -20.96 -17.49 -5.73
C GLY A 252 -20.07 -18.64 -5.28
N VAL A 253 -19.05 -19.04 -6.05
CA VAL A 253 -18.03 -20.01 -5.61
C VAL A 253 -16.66 -19.38 -5.87
N GLU A 254 -15.73 -19.41 -4.90
CA GLU A 254 -14.29 -19.03 -4.93
C GLU A 254 -13.68 -18.55 -6.26
N ARG A 255 -14.24 -17.50 -6.88
CA ARG A 255 -13.91 -17.00 -8.23
C ARG A 255 -13.68 -15.50 -8.26
N SER A 256 -13.34 -14.86 -7.14
CA SER A 256 -13.00 -13.44 -7.19
C SER A 256 -11.69 -13.25 -7.96
N PHE A 257 -11.44 -12.03 -8.43
CA PHE A 257 -10.30 -11.75 -9.31
C PHE A 257 -9.44 -10.63 -8.72
N VAL A 258 -8.14 -10.72 -8.97
CA VAL A 258 -7.21 -9.59 -8.82
C VAL A 258 -6.69 -9.22 -10.19
N GLY A 259 -6.64 -7.93 -10.50
CA GLY A 259 -6.09 -7.41 -11.73
C GLY A 259 -4.96 -6.43 -11.46
N THR A 260 -3.97 -6.40 -12.35
CA THR A 260 -2.89 -5.41 -12.34
C THR A 260 -2.79 -4.68 -13.67
N ALA A 261 -2.40 -3.41 -13.62
CA ALA A 261 -2.13 -2.58 -14.80
C ALA A 261 -1.02 -1.56 -14.51
N THR A 262 -0.38 -1.07 -15.56
CA THR A 262 0.63 0.00 -15.49
C THR A 262 0.38 1.03 -16.59
N GLY A 263 1.09 2.16 -16.55
CA GLY A 263 1.03 3.19 -17.60
C GLY A 263 -0.29 3.97 -17.59
N ASP A 264 -1.03 3.92 -18.70
CA ASP A 264 -2.31 4.63 -18.84
C ASP A 264 -3.53 3.86 -18.29
N TYR A 265 -3.28 2.68 -17.72
CA TYR A 265 -4.29 1.80 -17.11
C TYR A 265 -5.37 1.31 -18.09
N THR A 266 -5.05 1.24 -19.38
CA THR A 266 -5.97 0.70 -20.41
C THR A 266 -5.79 -0.79 -20.68
N ASP A 267 -4.67 -1.38 -20.28
CA ASP A 267 -4.37 -2.81 -20.43
C ASP A 267 -4.21 -3.48 -19.06
N TRP A 268 -5.06 -4.48 -18.78
CA TRP A 268 -5.16 -5.13 -17.47
C TRP A 268 -4.95 -6.63 -17.58
N THR A 269 -4.17 -7.18 -16.66
CA THR A 269 -4.01 -8.63 -16.50
C THR A 269 -4.77 -9.11 -15.28
N PHE A 270 -5.82 -9.90 -15.50
CA PHE A 270 -6.64 -10.47 -14.41
C PHE A 270 -6.30 -11.94 -14.13
N ARG A 271 -6.35 -12.29 -12.84
CA ARG A 271 -6.10 -13.62 -12.31
C ARG A 271 -7.17 -13.95 -11.28
N GLN A 272 -7.55 -15.22 -11.17
CA GLN A 272 -8.47 -15.67 -10.13
C GLN A 272 -7.71 -15.80 -8.80
N ILE A 273 -8.32 -15.33 -7.70
CA ILE A 273 -7.81 -15.53 -6.35
C ILE A 273 -8.48 -16.73 -5.67
N ASP A 274 -7.84 -17.28 -4.64
CA ASP A 274 -8.29 -18.48 -3.91
C ASP A 274 -9.36 -18.19 -2.84
N LYS A 275 -10.02 -17.03 -2.91
CA LYS A 275 -11.08 -16.60 -2.01
C LYS A 275 -12.27 -16.03 -2.77
N ARG A 276 -13.45 -16.09 -2.14
CA ARG A 276 -14.61 -15.30 -2.53
C ARG A 276 -14.72 -14.08 -1.63
N VAL A 277 -14.59 -12.90 -2.23
CA VAL A 277 -14.65 -11.61 -1.54
C VAL A 277 -16.06 -10.99 -1.65
N GLY A 278 -16.42 -10.11 -0.72
CA GLY A 278 -17.67 -9.35 -0.75
C GLY A 278 -17.49 -8.00 -0.08
N GLY A 279 -17.83 -6.92 -0.79
CA GLY A 279 -17.45 -5.55 -0.42
C GLY A 279 -15.95 -5.45 -0.13
N PRO A 280 -15.05 -5.72 -1.09
CA PRO A 280 -13.61 -5.63 -0.87
C PRO A 280 -13.17 -4.16 -0.71
N GLU A 281 -12.14 -3.94 0.09
CA GLU A 281 -11.35 -2.70 0.15
C GLU A 281 -9.87 -3.05 0.20
N LEU A 282 -9.04 -2.27 -0.49
CA LEU A 282 -7.60 -2.46 -0.58
C LEU A 282 -6.86 -1.30 0.07
N ILE A 283 -5.70 -1.59 0.66
CA ILE A 283 -4.75 -0.57 1.09
C ILE A 283 -3.32 -1.08 0.91
N GLU A 284 -2.47 -0.25 0.31
CA GLU A 284 -1.02 -0.47 0.34
C GLU A 284 -0.47 0.10 1.66
N LEU A 285 0.19 -0.77 2.42
CA LEU A 285 0.93 -0.37 3.61
C LEU A 285 2.23 0.33 3.21
N PRO A 286 2.85 1.13 4.10
CA PRO A 286 4.06 1.88 3.74
C PRO A 286 5.28 1.02 3.38
N ASP A 287 5.30 -0.24 3.81
CA ASP A 287 6.31 -1.24 3.44
C ASP A 287 6.04 -1.89 2.07
N GLY A 288 5.00 -1.44 1.36
CA GLY A 288 4.56 -1.95 0.06
C GLY A 288 3.67 -3.20 0.14
N ASN A 289 3.38 -3.73 1.33
CA ASN A 289 2.47 -4.87 1.47
C ASN A 289 1.03 -4.46 1.17
N LEU A 290 0.33 -5.31 0.42
CA LEU A 290 -1.07 -5.08 0.08
C LEU A 290 -1.98 -5.85 1.04
N LEU A 291 -2.84 -5.11 1.74
CA LEU A 291 -3.92 -5.69 2.54
C LEU A 291 -5.26 -5.55 1.81
N ALA A 292 -6.08 -6.59 1.95
CA ALA A 292 -7.44 -6.65 1.48
C ALA A 292 -8.37 -6.94 2.64
N ALA A 293 -9.27 -6.00 2.91
CA ALA A 293 -10.33 -6.15 3.90
C ALA A 293 -11.64 -6.53 3.20
N THR A 294 -12.29 -7.61 3.64
CA THR A 294 -13.48 -8.10 2.93
C THR A 294 -14.34 -9.07 3.74
N ARG A 295 -15.50 -9.42 3.17
CA ARG A 295 -16.33 -10.53 3.62
C ARG A 295 -15.77 -11.83 3.05
N LEU A 296 -15.24 -12.69 3.91
CA LEU A 296 -14.97 -14.08 3.56
C LEU A 296 -16.21 -14.92 3.83
N HIS A 297 -16.50 -15.88 2.94
CA HIS A 297 -17.73 -16.69 2.98
C HIS A 297 -17.51 -18.09 3.56
N ALA A 298 -16.28 -18.60 3.51
CA ALA A 298 -15.91 -19.95 3.93
C ALA A 298 -14.75 -19.91 4.95
N PRO A 299 -14.71 -20.84 5.94
CA PRO A 299 -15.76 -21.80 6.27
C PRO A 299 -17.01 -21.15 6.92
N VAL A 300 -16.89 -19.94 7.45
CA VAL A 300 -17.98 -19.16 8.06
C VAL A 300 -17.94 -17.73 7.52
N VAL A 301 -19.11 -17.12 7.32
CA VAL A 301 -19.20 -15.71 6.91
C VAL A 301 -18.63 -14.80 8.00
N ARG A 302 -17.62 -14.00 7.65
CA ARG A 302 -16.91 -13.09 8.57
C ARG A 302 -16.25 -11.94 7.82
N THR A 303 -15.98 -10.85 8.54
CA THR A 303 -15.13 -9.74 8.10
C THR A 303 -13.69 -10.07 8.44
N SER A 304 -12.80 -9.94 7.45
CA SER A 304 -11.40 -10.33 7.58
C SER A 304 -10.47 -9.32 6.93
N LEU A 305 -9.27 -9.20 7.50
CA LEU A 305 -8.10 -8.62 6.86
C LEU A 305 -7.19 -9.75 6.37
N SER A 306 -6.80 -9.66 5.10
CA SER A 306 -5.95 -10.63 4.43
C SER A 306 -4.80 -9.93 3.73
N TRP A 307 -3.63 -10.56 3.73
CA TRP A 307 -2.55 -10.18 2.83
C TRP A 307 -2.85 -10.69 1.42
N LEU A 308 -2.61 -9.85 0.42
CA LEU A 308 -2.86 -10.12 -0.99
C LEU A 308 -1.55 -9.99 -1.78
N ASP A 309 -1.17 -11.07 -2.46
CA ASP A 309 -0.15 -11.01 -3.51
C ASP A 309 -0.84 -10.93 -4.87
N PRO A 310 -0.86 -9.75 -5.53
CA PRO A 310 -1.55 -9.58 -6.81
C PRO A 310 -0.91 -10.39 -7.95
N GLU A 311 0.39 -10.68 -7.87
CA GLU A 311 1.11 -11.41 -8.93
C GLU A 311 0.80 -12.90 -8.91
N SER A 312 0.78 -13.50 -7.73
CA SER A 312 0.40 -14.92 -7.58
C SER A 312 -1.11 -15.14 -7.55
N GLY A 313 -1.89 -14.13 -7.11
CA GLY A 313 -3.31 -14.25 -6.80
C GLY A 313 -3.57 -14.94 -5.44
N GLN A 314 -2.55 -15.10 -4.60
CA GLN A 314 -2.71 -15.68 -3.27
C GLN A 314 -3.29 -14.64 -2.30
N MET A 315 -4.35 -15.01 -1.59
CA MET A 315 -4.93 -14.18 -0.54
C MET A 315 -4.96 -14.96 0.78
N THR A 316 -4.15 -14.51 1.75
CA THR A 316 -4.02 -15.20 3.05
C THR A 316 -4.68 -14.39 4.14
N GLU A 317 -5.70 -14.94 4.80
CA GLU A 317 -6.34 -14.30 5.95
C GLU A 317 -5.34 -14.20 7.10
N LEU A 318 -5.17 -12.98 7.63
CA LEU A 318 -4.26 -12.69 8.74
C LEU A 318 -5.02 -12.40 10.03
N LEU A 319 -6.18 -11.73 9.92
CA LEU A 319 -6.97 -11.34 11.08
C LEU A 319 -8.47 -11.44 10.78
N THR A 320 -9.19 -12.18 11.62
CA THR A 320 -10.66 -12.19 11.64
C THR A 320 -11.15 -11.13 12.63
N LEU A 321 -12.05 -10.24 12.18
CA LEU A 321 -12.66 -9.22 13.02
C LEU A 321 -13.89 -9.78 13.76
N PRO A 322 -14.24 -9.25 14.95
CA PRO A 322 -15.51 -9.54 15.62
C PRO A 322 -16.69 -9.22 14.69
N SER A 323 -17.27 -10.25 14.08
CA SER A 323 -18.23 -10.10 12.98
C SER A 323 -19.04 -11.38 12.76
N GLY A 324 -20.16 -11.24 12.04
CA GLY A 324 -21.07 -12.31 11.71
C GLY A 324 -22.34 -11.80 11.02
N GLY A 325 -23.07 -12.73 10.40
CA GLY A 325 -24.29 -12.44 9.64
C GLY A 325 -24.03 -11.50 8.46
N ASP A 326 -24.91 -10.51 8.30
CA ASP A 326 -24.69 -9.39 7.40
C ASP A 326 -23.57 -8.49 7.96
N SER A 327 -22.43 -8.39 7.25
CA SER A 327 -21.18 -7.77 7.74
C SER A 327 -20.20 -7.34 6.63
N SER A 328 -19.08 -6.69 6.97
CA SER A 328 -17.98 -6.24 6.07
C SER A 328 -18.16 -4.81 5.53
N TYR A 329 -17.90 -4.61 4.23
CA TYR A 329 -17.80 -3.34 3.50
C TYR A 329 -16.97 -2.33 4.27
N PRO A 330 -15.67 -2.60 4.40
CA PRO A 330 -14.81 -1.79 5.21
C PRO A 330 -14.36 -0.51 4.48
N GLY A 331 -13.94 0.46 5.29
CA GLY A 331 -13.10 1.57 4.88
C GLY A 331 -11.77 1.48 5.62
N LEU A 332 -10.67 1.78 4.94
CA LEU A 332 -9.31 1.56 5.45
C LEU A 332 -8.50 2.86 5.40
N VAL A 333 -7.82 3.17 6.50
CA VAL A 333 -6.88 4.31 6.57
C VAL A 333 -5.66 3.90 7.38
N TRP A 334 -4.48 4.14 6.83
CA TRP A 334 -3.23 4.06 7.59
C TRP A 334 -2.97 5.39 8.31
N HIS A 335 -2.85 5.38 9.63
CA HIS A 335 -2.57 6.58 10.42
C HIS A 335 -1.94 6.23 11.78
N ASP A 336 -0.86 6.94 12.15
CA ASP A 336 -0.13 6.79 13.41
C ASP A 336 0.25 5.32 13.70
N ASP A 337 0.90 4.69 12.70
CA ASP A 337 1.37 3.28 12.71
C ASP A 337 0.30 2.24 13.01
N LEU A 338 -0.95 2.59 12.75
CA LEU A 338 -2.09 1.70 12.87
C LEU A 338 -2.89 1.72 11.58
N LEU A 339 -3.39 0.53 11.22
CA LEU A 339 -4.47 0.42 10.27
C LEU A 339 -5.79 0.64 11.00
N TRP A 340 -6.47 1.72 10.64
CA TRP A 340 -7.83 2.02 11.07
C TRP A 340 -8.81 1.45 10.07
N MET A 341 -9.82 0.75 10.57
CA MET A 341 -10.77 0.02 9.74
C MET A 341 -12.19 0.22 10.24
N SER A 342 -13.05 0.87 9.46
CA SER A 342 -14.49 0.81 9.69
C SER A 342 -15.04 -0.49 9.10
N TYR A 343 -16.12 -1.01 9.67
CA TYR A 343 -16.92 -2.07 9.06
C TYR A 343 -18.30 -2.14 9.73
N TYR A 344 -19.26 -2.81 9.10
CA TYR A 344 -20.53 -3.13 9.77
C TYR A 344 -20.64 -4.61 10.10
N SER A 345 -21.47 -4.94 11.09
CA SER A 345 -21.82 -6.33 11.38
C SER A 345 -23.11 -6.48 12.20
N SER A 346 -23.81 -7.60 12.00
CA SER A 346 -25.02 -8.01 12.75
C SER A 346 -24.79 -9.04 13.85
N HIS A 347 -23.52 -9.32 14.23
CA HIS A 347 -23.21 -10.32 15.24
C HIS A 347 -23.82 -10.05 16.64
N GLU A 348 -24.19 -8.80 16.92
CA GLU A 348 -24.87 -8.40 18.16
C GLU A 348 -26.39 -8.19 17.99
N GLY A 349 -26.99 -8.77 16.94
CA GLY A 349 -28.45 -8.84 16.74
C GLY A 349 -29.00 -7.98 15.60
N LYS A 350 -28.48 -6.76 15.41
CA LYS A 350 -28.77 -5.90 14.25
C LYS A 350 -27.48 -5.33 13.66
N THR A 351 -27.50 -4.90 12.39
CA THR A 351 -26.29 -4.32 11.79
C THR A 351 -25.95 -2.99 12.48
N SER A 352 -24.73 -2.94 13.02
CA SER A 352 -24.14 -1.77 13.67
C SER A 352 -22.79 -1.47 13.02
N ILE A 353 -22.29 -0.26 13.19
CA ILE A 353 -21.00 0.20 12.66
C ILE A 353 -19.94 0.07 13.74
N TYR A 354 -18.78 -0.44 13.35
CA TYR A 354 -17.63 -0.66 14.21
C TYR A 354 -16.40 0.02 13.61
N LEU A 355 -15.48 0.44 14.48
CA LEU A 355 -14.15 0.92 14.15
C LEU A 355 -13.13 0.05 14.86
N ALA A 356 -12.23 -0.54 14.09
CA ALA A 356 -11.10 -1.32 14.56
C ALA A 356 -9.78 -0.56 14.37
N LYS A 357 -8.85 -0.78 15.28
CA LYS A 357 -7.44 -0.39 15.15
C LYS A 357 -6.60 -1.65 15.13
N VAL A 358 -5.72 -1.75 14.15
CA VAL A 358 -4.89 -2.94 13.92
C VAL A 358 -3.44 -2.51 13.82
N ARG A 359 -2.58 -3.15 14.60
CA ARG A 359 -1.13 -2.99 14.52
C ARG A 359 -0.58 -4.00 13.52
N VAL A 360 0.35 -3.56 12.69
CA VAL A 360 1.05 -4.40 11.72
C VAL A 360 2.45 -4.66 12.25
N HIS A 361 2.85 -5.93 12.29
CA HIS A 361 4.20 -6.35 12.67
C HIS A 361 4.87 -6.98 11.45
N LEU A 362 6.10 -6.56 11.14
CA LEU A 362 6.94 -7.29 10.20
C LEU A 362 7.36 -8.62 10.84
N THR A 363 7.31 -9.69 10.06
CA THR A 363 7.82 -10.99 10.51
C THR A 363 9.28 -11.15 10.08
N SER A 364 10.19 -11.45 11.01
CA SER A 364 11.59 -11.83 10.72
C SER A 364 12.00 -13.09 11.51
N PRO A 365 12.78 -14.07 10.98
CA PRO A 365 12.92 -14.56 9.58
C PRO A 365 13.02 -16.14 9.52
N PRO A 366 13.26 -16.87 8.38
CA PRO A 366 13.94 -16.52 7.13
C PRO A 366 13.03 -16.32 5.90
N LEU A 367 13.40 -15.32 5.09
CA LEU A 367 13.01 -15.24 3.69
C LEU A 367 13.41 -16.55 2.96
N PRO A 368 12.54 -17.09 2.08
CA PRO A 368 12.98 -18.04 1.07
C PRO A 368 14.13 -17.42 0.23
N PRO A 369 15.13 -18.20 -0.23
CA PRO A 369 16.29 -17.72 -0.99
C PRO A 369 15.99 -17.05 -2.35
N ASP A 370 14.72 -16.81 -2.66
CA ASP A 370 14.19 -16.47 -3.98
C ASP A 370 13.16 -15.32 -3.99
N ARG A 371 12.99 -14.55 -2.90
CA ARG A 371 12.23 -13.27 -2.93
C ARG A 371 13.04 -12.11 -2.34
N ALA A 372 13.21 -11.06 -3.14
CA ALA A 372 13.76 -9.77 -2.73
C ALA A 372 12.73 -9.01 -1.90
N GLY A 373 13.14 -8.44 -0.76
CA GLY A 373 12.43 -7.38 -0.06
C GLY A 373 13.16 -6.05 -0.29
N VAL A 374 12.48 -4.92 -0.09
CA VAL A 374 13.10 -3.60 -0.16
C VAL A 374 13.22 -3.05 1.26
N MET A 375 14.42 -2.64 1.64
CA MET A 375 14.73 -1.97 2.91
C MET A 375 14.98 -0.49 2.65
N ARG A 376 14.39 0.37 3.49
CA ARG A 376 14.53 1.83 3.41
C ARG A 376 15.35 2.32 4.59
N PHE A 377 16.42 3.06 4.30
CA PHE A 377 17.25 3.74 5.30
C PHE A 377 17.17 5.25 5.05
N GLN A 378 16.46 5.96 5.93
CA GLN A 378 16.26 7.41 5.88
C GLN A 378 15.88 7.92 7.28
N GLU A 379 16.56 8.95 7.79
CA GLU A 379 16.31 9.49 9.15
C GLU A 379 14.93 10.11 9.28
N ASP A 380 14.29 9.93 10.44
CA ASP A 380 13.00 10.54 10.83
C ASP A 380 11.85 10.36 9.83
N ALA A 381 12.00 9.47 8.85
CA ALA A 381 11.02 9.17 7.82
C ALA A 381 10.12 8.00 8.28
N GLU A 382 8.97 8.33 8.84
CA GLU A 382 7.97 7.32 9.20
C GLU A 382 7.42 6.57 7.96
N PRO A 383 7.19 5.25 8.04
CA PRO A 383 7.19 4.44 9.28
C PRO A 383 8.49 3.65 9.53
N THR A 384 9.64 4.12 9.05
CA THR A 384 10.92 3.41 9.24
C THR A 384 11.95 4.36 9.86
N PRO A 385 11.98 4.51 11.21
CA PRO A 385 12.78 5.53 11.89
C PRO A 385 14.22 5.10 12.22
N TRP A 386 14.78 4.08 11.58
CA TRP A 386 16.04 3.48 12.05
C TRP A 386 17.22 3.83 11.14
N TYR A 387 17.55 5.12 11.14
CA TYR A 387 18.85 5.63 10.73
C TYR A 387 19.76 5.78 11.97
N SER A 388 21.02 5.33 11.87
CA SER A 388 22.05 5.49 12.89
C SER A 388 23.41 5.69 12.23
N ALA A 389 23.46 6.64 11.31
CA ALA A 389 24.69 7.23 10.83
C ALA A 389 24.39 8.71 10.52
N GLY A 390 25.28 9.48 9.91
CA GLY A 390 25.05 10.93 9.73
C GLY A 390 25.26 11.41 8.31
N ALA A 391 24.77 12.59 7.98
CA ALA A 391 24.97 13.30 6.73
C ALA A 391 25.64 14.67 6.96
N ALA A 392 26.94 14.75 6.67
CA ALA A 392 27.71 16.00 6.78
C ALA A 392 28.24 16.48 5.42
N HIS A 393 28.70 17.73 5.35
CA HIS A 393 29.53 18.21 4.25
C HIS A 393 30.89 18.67 4.75
N ILE A 394 32.00 18.22 4.16
CA ILE A 394 33.34 18.69 4.50
C ILE A 394 33.77 19.82 3.57
N ARG A 395 34.45 20.84 4.11
CA ARG A 395 34.88 22.02 3.36
C ARG A 395 36.25 22.53 3.75
N THR A 396 37.02 23.01 2.77
CA THR A 396 38.43 23.42 2.95
C THR A 396 38.62 24.57 3.95
N ASP A 397 37.60 25.41 4.17
CA ASP A 397 37.68 26.68 4.90
C ASP A 397 37.06 26.67 6.31
N SER A 398 36.42 25.58 6.76
CA SER A 398 35.88 25.49 8.13
C SER A 398 35.81 24.07 8.69
N THR A 399 35.72 23.97 10.02
CA THR A 399 35.19 22.78 10.69
C THR A 399 33.67 22.79 10.52
N VAL A 400 33.10 21.67 10.09
CA VAL A 400 31.67 21.49 9.82
C VAL A 400 30.91 21.53 11.14
N GLY A 401 29.66 22.01 11.09
CA GLY A 401 28.66 21.81 12.14
C GLY A 401 27.35 21.37 11.50
N GLU A 402 26.53 20.65 12.26
CA GLU A 402 25.14 20.29 12.00
C GLU A 402 24.43 21.43 11.25
N SER A 403 23.84 21.11 10.11
CA SER A 403 23.18 22.05 9.21
C SER A 403 22.13 21.26 8.46
N ASP A 404 20.96 21.87 8.21
CA ASP A 404 19.86 21.34 7.37
C ASP A 404 20.26 21.06 5.90
N LEU A 405 21.56 21.15 5.57
CA LEU A 405 22.12 21.12 4.22
C LEU A 405 23.38 20.26 4.14
N VAL A 406 23.44 19.44 3.09
CA VAL A 406 24.67 18.86 2.55
C VAL A 406 25.04 19.58 1.26
N ILE A 407 26.28 20.05 1.18
CA ILE A 407 26.78 20.85 0.06
C ILE A 407 27.87 20.08 -0.69
N VAL A 408 27.81 20.10 -2.02
CA VAL A 408 28.78 19.45 -2.90
C VAL A 408 29.25 20.42 -3.99
N GLY A 409 30.54 20.41 -4.31
CA GLY A 409 31.11 21.15 -5.43
C GLY A 409 32.20 22.16 -5.02
N GLU A 410 32.27 23.28 -5.71
CA GLU A 410 33.35 24.27 -5.59
C GLU A 410 32.80 25.69 -5.71
N THR A 411 33.25 26.60 -4.83
CA THR A 411 32.91 28.03 -4.94
C THR A 411 33.72 28.73 -6.04
N ALA A 412 33.34 29.96 -6.39
CA ALA A 412 34.09 30.73 -7.39
C ALA A 412 35.58 30.87 -7.01
N ASP A 413 36.44 30.98 -8.03
CA ASP A 413 37.88 31.19 -7.91
C ASP A 413 38.63 30.07 -7.11
N HIS A 414 38.04 28.88 -7.02
CA HIS A 414 38.57 27.73 -6.25
C HIS A 414 38.82 28.05 -4.77
N GLU A 415 38.04 28.96 -4.19
CA GLU A 415 38.23 29.33 -2.79
C GLU A 415 37.87 28.20 -1.82
N LYS A 416 36.89 27.36 -2.17
CA LYS A 416 36.27 26.38 -1.26
C LYS A 416 35.76 25.15 -2.00
N THR A 417 36.41 24.03 -1.74
CA THR A 417 35.93 22.69 -2.15
C THR A 417 35.01 22.12 -1.08
N LEU A 418 33.87 21.57 -1.51
CA LEU A 418 32.78 21.07 -0.70
C LEU A 418 32.44 19.63 -1.13
N ARG A 419 32.36 18.70 -0.18
CA ARG A 419 31.99 17.30 -0.44
C ARG A 419 30.99 16.80 0.59
N GLY A 420 29.98 16.07 0.15
CA GLY A 420 29.00 15.44 1.05
C GLY A 420 29.51 14.08 1.52
N VAL A 421 29.31 13.73 2.79
CA VAL A 421 29.60 12.42 3.36
C VAL A 421 28.35 11.88 4.05
N PHE A 422 28.09 10.59 3.87
CA PHE A 422 26.86 9.94 4.34
C PHE A 422 27.22 8.57 4.89
N GLY A 423 26.77 8.23 6.09
CA GLY A 423 26.85 6.86 6.58
C GLY A 423 25.48 6.20 6.57
N PHE A 424 25.41 4.86 6.48
CA PHE A 424 24.19 4.08 6.68
C PHE A 424 24.49 2.84 7.53
N ASP A 425 23.80 2.68 8.65
CA ASP A 425 23.83 1.45 9.45
C ASP A 425 22.96 0.39 8.78
N LEU A 426 23.57 -0.72 8.37
CA LEU A 426 22.92 -1.82 7.66
C LEU A 426 22.55 -2.99 8.58
N SER A 427 22.68 -2.84 9.90
CA SER A 427 22.46 -3.91 10.88
C SER A 427 21.03 -4.46 10.92
N GLU A 428 20.06 -3.71 10.41
CA GLU A 428 18.66 -4.13 10.26
C GLU A 428 18.45 -5.09 9.07
N LEU A 429 19.42 -5.22 8.16
CA LEU A 429 19.34 -6.21 7.08
C LEU A 429 19.37 -7.64 7.66
N PRO A 430 18.54 -8.58 7.18
CA PRO A 430 18.50 -9.93 7.72
C PRO A 430 19.84 -10.66 7.56
N ASP A 431 20.27 -11.39 8.59
CA ASP A 431 21.48 -12.22 8.54
C ASP A 431 21.57 -13.06 7.25
N GLY A 432 22.67 -12.87 6.50
CA GLY A 432 22.90 -13.58 5.25
C GLY A 432 22.08 -13.08 4.06
N ALA A 433 21.49 -11.89 4.15
CA ALA A 433 20.85 -11.23 3.02
C ALA A 433 21.80 -11.09 1.83
N ARG A 434 21.26 -11.37 0.64
CA ARG A 434 21.92 -11.07 -0.63
C ARG A 434 21.31 -9.79 -1.18
N ILE A 435 22.14 -8.77 -1.36
CA ILE A 435 21.74 -7.51 -1.99
C ILE A 435 21.64 -7.74 -3.49
N VAL A 436 20.47 -7.47 -4.05
CA VAL A 436 20.17 -7.66 -5.47
C VAL A 436 19.85 -6.35 -6.19
N ASP A 437 19.52 -5.31 -5.43
CA ASP A 437 19.33 -3.95 -5.92
C ASP A 437 19.82 -2.97 -4.85
N ALA A 438 20.17 -1.75 -5.26
CA ALA A 438 20.50 -0.66 -4.34
C ALA A 438 20.37 0.68 -5.07
N SER A 439 19.78 1.66 -4.41
CA SER A 439 19.79 3.04 -4.89
C SER A 439 20.00 4.05 -3.77
N PHE A 440 20.72 5.12 -4.05
CA PHE A 440 20.95 6.23 -3.13
C PHE A 440 20.41 7.52 -3.75
N THR A 441 19.63 8.31 -3.01
CA THR A 441 18.97 9.52 -3.50
C THR A 441 19.28 10.72 -2.61
N LEU A 442 19.68 11.84 -3.24
CA LEU A 442 19.82 13.15 -2.61
C LEU A 442 18.79 14.14 -3.12
N PHE A 443 18.05 14.77 -2.22
CA PHE A 443 16.98 15.72 -2.59
C PHE A 443 17.51 17.15 -2.62
N ALA A 444 17.34 17.83 -3.75
CA ALA A 444 17.83 19.19 -3.93
C ALA A 444 17.04 20.21 -3.10
N GLN A 445 17.75 21.12 -2.44
CA GLN A 445 17.16 22.25 -1.71
C GLN A 445 17.37 23.54 -2.52
N ARG A 446 16.28 24.26 -2.83
CA ARG A 446 16.30 25.48 -3.67
C ARG A 446 16.25 26.78 -2.88
N ASP A 447 16.23 26.74 -1.56
CA ASP A 447 16.28 27.99 -0.82
C ASP A 447 17.70 28.55 -0.93
N ASN A 448 17.78 29.71 -1.54
CA ASN A 448 18.99 30.46 -1.86
C ASN A 448 19.67 30.91 -0.55
N ILE A 449 20.31 29.98 0.15
CA ILE A 449 20.66 30.14 1.58
C ILE A 449 21.96 30.90 1.81
N ASP A 450 22.86 31.05 0.82
CA ASP A 450 24.03 31.91 0.99
C ASP A 450 23.92 33.19 0.16
N GLY A 451 23.42 34.24 0.82
CA GLY A 451 23.34 35.60 0.29
C GLY A 451 24.70 36.31 0.08
N SER A 452 25.83 35.60 0.04
CA SER A 452 27.17 36.19 -0.13
C SER A 452 27.75 36.07 -1.55
N ASP A 453 27.53 34.96 -2.27
CA ASP A 453 28.40 34.59 -3.41
C ASP A 453 27.68 34.25 -4.73
N GLY A 454 26.35 34.42 -4.80
CA GLY A 454 25.57 34.29 -6.04
C GLY A 454 25.24 32.85 -6.49
N PRO A 455 24.44 32.69 -7.56
CA PRO A 455 24.02 31.37 -8.05
C PRO A 455 25.17 30.63 -8.74
N SER A 456 25.13 29.29 -8.71
CA SER A 456 26.03 28.46 -9.52
C SER A 456 25.79 28.60 -11.01
N VAL A 457 26.76 28.21 -11.83
CA VAL A 457 26.64 28.29 -13.29
C VAL A 457 25.59 27.35 -13.87
N ASP A 458 24.91 27.81 -14.92
CA ASP A 458 24.03 26.97 -15.73
C ASP A 458 24.85 26.07 -16.64
N GLY A 459 25.01 24.81 -16.22
CA GLY A 459 25.80 23.81 -16.92
C GLY A 459 25.54 22.42 -16.37
N GLU A 460 25.88 21.41 -17.14
CA GLU A 460 25.77 20.01 -16.73
C GLU A 460 27.16 19.54 -16.28
N PHE A 461 27.27 19.07 -15.04
CA PHE A 461 28.51 18.55 -14.47
C PHE A 461 28.27 17.16 -13.88
N THR A 462 29.36 16.43 -13.66
CA THR A 462 29.34 15.10 -13.08
C THR A 462 29.15 15.20 -11.57
N LEU A 463 28.19 14.45 -11.03
CA LEU A 463 28.06 14.19 -9.61
C LEU A 463 28.44 12.72 -9.36
N ALA A 464 29.58 12.52 -8.71
CA ALA A 464 30.18 11.21 -8.49
C ALA A 464 29.96 10.75 -7.05
N LEU A 465 29.56 9.49 -6.89
CA LEU A 465 29.39 8.82 -5.61
C LEU A 465 30.51 7.82 -5.41
N HIS A 466 31.24 7.95 -4.31
CA HIS A 466 32.36 7.09 -3.93
C HIS A 466 32.10 6.43 -2.59
N ARG A 467 32.76 5.29 -2.33
CA ARG A 467 32.81 4.67 -1.01
C ARG A 467 33.97 5.28 -0.22
N LEU A 468 33.73 5.66 1.03
CA LEU A 468 34.80 6.03 1.97
C LEU A 468 35.58 4.78 2.40
N VAL A 469 36.89 4.93 2.58
CA VAL A 469 37.79 3.84 3.00
C VAL A 469 37.70 3.58 4.52
N ALA A 470 37.21 4.55 5.28
CA ALA A 470 37.02 4.48 6.72
C ALA A 470 35.79 5.28 7.15
N PRO A 471 35.12 4.87 8.25
CA PRO A 471 33.95 5.58 8.76
C PRO A 471 34.33 6.97 9.29
N PHE A 472 33.35 7.87 9.31
CA PHE A 472 33.46 9.21 9.87
C PHE A 472 32.52 9.39 11.07
N VAL A 473 32.69 10.49 11.80
CA VAL A 473 31.79 10.92 12.87
C VAL A 473 31.22 12.29 12.48
N GLU A 474 29.91 12.37 12.26
CA GLU A 474 29.20 13.52 11.69
C GLU A 474 29.52 14.88 12.34
N GLY A 475 29.53 14.95 13.68
CA GLY A 475 29.86 16.18 14.41
C GLY A 475 31.36 16.50 14.50
N GLU A 476 32.24 15.62 13.99
CA GLU A 476 33.70 15.73 14.12
C GLU A 476 34.42 15.80 12.77
N VAL A 477 33.76 15.33 11.71
CA VAL A 477 34.31 15.25 10.35
C VAL A 477 34.55 16.65 9.78
N ASN A 478 35.69 16.83 9.12
CA ASN A 478 36.05 18.06 8.42
C ASN A 478 37.00 17.74 7.27
N TRP A 479 37.48 18.77 6.56
CA TRP A 479 38.37 18.59 5.41
C TRP A 479 39.66 17.82 5.71
N THR A 480 40.16 17.88 6.95
CA THR A 480 41.45 17.29 7.33
C THR A 480 41.32 16.06 8.22
N SER A 481 40.16 15.78 8.80
CA SER A 481 39.96 14.67 9.73
C SER A 481 38.58 14.06 9.62
N ARG A 482 38.49 12.74 9.82
CA ARG A 482 37.23 11.99 9.79
C ARG A 482 36.54 11.91 11.15
N ALA A 483 37.33 12.08 12.22
CA ALA A 483 36.92 12.15 13.62
C ALA A 483 38.00 12.86 14.43
N VAL A 484 37.72 13.22 15.68
CA VAL A 484 38.69 13.88 16.58
C VAL A 484 39.92 13.00 16.76
N GLY A 485 41.07 13.49 16.31
CA GLY A 485 42.36 12.79 16.40
C GLY A 485 42.61 11.77 15.29
N GLU A 486 41.70 11.62 14.34
CA GLU A 486 41.77 10.66 13.23
C GLU A 486 41.81 11.42 11.88
N PRO A 487 43.00 11.78 11.37
CA PRO A 487 43.14 12.52 10.12
C PRO A 487 42.80 11.66 8.89
N TRP A 488 42.39 12.31 7.80
CA TRP A 488 42.43 11.68 6.47
C TRP A 488 43.89 11.52 6.02
N ASN A 489 44.18 10.50 5.22
CA ASN A 489 45.46 10.42 4.51
C ASN A 489 45.54 11.49 3.42
N THR A 490 44.42 11.73 2.73
CA THR A 490 44.26 12.79 1.73
C THR A 490 43.17 13.77 2.20
N PRO A 491 43.48 15.09 2.33
CA PRO A 491 42.46 16.08 2.65
C PRO A 491 41.29 16.03 1.67
N GLY A 492 40.07 16.19 2.19
CA GLY A 492 38.83 16.05 1.41
C GLY A 492 38.25 14.63 1.38
N GLY A 493 38.75 13.73 2.25
CA GLY A 493 38.23 12.37 2.41
C GLY A 493 39.12 11.31 1.76
N ASP A 494 39.27 10.17 2.44
CA ASP A 494 39.87 8.97 1.86
C ASP A 494 38.75 8.10 1.27
N PHE A 495 38.66 8.04 -0.06
CA PHE A 495 37.64 7.27 -0.78
C PHE A 495 38.26 6.45 -1.93
N GLU A 496 37.51 5.46 -2.42
CA GLU A 496 37.95 4.61 -3.52
C GLU A 496 38.03 5.40 -4.84
N ASP A 497 39.13 5.24 -5.61
CA ASP A 497 39.37 5.98 -6.86
C ASP A 497 38.29 5.76 -7.94
N VAL A 498 37.66 4.59 -7.93
CA VAL A 498 36.59 4.23 -8.88
C VAL A 498 35.25 4.63 -8.24
N PRO A 499 34.45 5.51 -8.88
CA PRO A 499 33.13 5.84 -8.36
C PRO A 499 32.21 4.63 -8.39
N LEU A 500 31.39 4.48 -7.35
CA LEU A 500 30.30 3.51 -7.31
C LEU A 500 29.29 3.82 -8.40
N ALA A 501 28.97 5.09 -8.60
CA ALA A 501 28.07 5.54 -9.65
C ALA A 501 28.34 7.02 -9.97
N THR A 502 27.94 7.44 -11.15
CA THR A 502 27.97 8.85 -11.56
C THR A 502 26.64 9.21 -12.21
N LEU A 503 26.26 10.47 -12.09
CA LEU A 503 25.15 11.06 -12.84
C LEU A 503 25.52 12.45 -13.32
N THR A 504 24.73 12.98 -14.26
CA THR A 504 24.88 14.35 -14.76
C THR A 504 23.85 15.24 -14.08
N ALA A 505 24.32 16.36 -13.51
CA ALA A 505 23.51 17.27 -12.73
C ALA A 505 23.83 18.74 -13.03
N ASN A 506 22.78 19.55 -13.06
CA ASN A 506 22.89 20.99 -13.23
C ASN A 506 22.66 21.73 -11.89
N PRO A 507 23.68 22.42 -11.33
CA PRO A 507 23.57 23.10 -10.04
C PRO A 507 22.72 24.38 -10.11
N TYR A 508 22.44 24.92 -11.31
CA TYR A 508 21.59 26.10 -11.51
C TYR A 508 20.11 25.75 -11.71
N ARG A 509 19.82 24.65 -12.44
CA ARG A 509 18.45 24.24 -12.81
C ARG A 509 17.87 23.18 -11.87
N LEU A 510 18.16 23.29 -10.57
CA LEU A 510 17.68 22.34 -9.57
C LEU A 510 16.15 22.18 -9.68
N LEU A 511 15.71 20.92 -9.74
CA LEU A 511 14.32 20.53 -9.89
C LEU A 511 13.51 21.13 -8.74
N THR A 512 12.78 22.21 -9.02
CA THR A 512 12.03 22.95 -8.00
C THR A 512 11.00 22.15 -7.22
N ASN A 513 10.61 20.98 -7.72
CA ASN A 513 9.59 20.08 -7.18
C ASN A 513 9.71 18.68 -7.84
N GLY A 514 10.94 18.20 -8.10
CA GLY A 514 11.18 16.94 -8.83
C GLY A 514 11.94 15.89 -8.00
N PRO A 515 11.99 14.63 -8.46
CA PRO A 515 12.64 13.53 -7.75
C PRO A 515 14.12 13.86 -7.54
N GLY A 516 14.69 13.49 -6.40
CA GLY A 516 16.09 13.73 -6.09
C GLY A 516 17.07 13.14 -7.11
N TYR A 517 18.35 13.42 -6.94
CA TYR A 517 19.42 12.81 -7.73
C TYR A 517 19.67 11.39 -7.22
N THR A 518 19.31 10.39 -8.03
CA THR A 518 19.39 8.98 -7.65
C THR A 518 20.52 8.26 -8.39
N TRP A 519 21.41 7.62 -7.62
CA TRP A 519 22.40 6.67 -8.11
C TRP A 519 21.90 5.25 -7.93
N SER A 520 22.10 4.41 -8.95
CA SER A 520 21.94 2.95 -8.87
C SER A 520 22.96 2.30 -9.80
N SER A 521 23.68 1.29 -9.32
CA SER A 521 24.69 0.57 -10.09
C SER A 521 25.06 -0.76 -9.45
N ASP A 522 25.62 -1.69 -10.24
CA ASP A 522 26.19 -2.94 -9.74
C ASP A 522 27.31 -2.72 -8.70
N ALA A 523 28.07 -1.62 -8.84
CA ALA A 523 29.13 -1.28 -7.90
C ALA A 523 28.58 -0.77 -6.57
N LEU A 524 27.48 -0.02 -6.58
CA LEU A 524 26.77 0.38 -5.36
C LEU A 524 26.20 -0.86 -4.65
N ILE A 525 25.54 -1.77 -5.39
CA ILE A 525 25.04 -3.05 -4.86
C ILE A 525 26.17 -3.83 -4.18
N ALA A 526 27.33 -3.93 -4.84
CA ALA A 526 28.50 -4.63 -4.30
C ALA A 526 29.06 -3.94 -3.04
N ALA A 527 29.05 -2.60 -2.99
CA ALA A 527 29.49 -1.84 -1.82
C ALA A 527 28.54 -2.00 -0.62
N VAL A 528 27.23 -2.04 -0.86
CA VAL A 528 26.23 -2.33 0.19
C VAL A 528 26.42 -3.73 0.73
N GLN A 529 26.51 -4.74 -0.15
CA GLN A 529 26.75 -6.13 0.25
C GLN A 529 28.05 -6.27 1.04
N ALA A 530 29.15 -5.66 0.59
CA ALA A 530 30.43 -5.75 1.27
C ALA A 530 30.40 -5.11 2.67
N SER A 531 29.74 -3.96 2.82
CA SER A 531 29.62 -3.29 4.12
C SER A 531 28.74 -4.11 5.07
N PHE A 532 27.66 -4.69 4.57
CA PHE A 532 26.80 -5.60 5.33
C PHE A 532 27.53 -6.87 5.77
N ASP A 533 28.23 -7.56 4.86
CA ASP A 533 29.00 -8.78 5.16
C ASP A 533 30.10 -8.54 6.21
N GLU A 534 30.67 -7.33 6.23
CA GLU A 534 31.67 -6.91 7.21
C GLU A 534 31.08 -6.48 8.56
N GLY A 535 29.75 -6.31 8.65
CA GLY A 535 29.07 -5.76 9.83
C GLY A 535 29.45 -4.30 10.11
N LYS A 536 29.64 -3.51 9.05
CA LYS A 536 30.03 -2.09 9.11
C LYS A 536 28.95 -1.19 8.48
N THR A 537 29.04 0.09 8.78
CA THR A 537 28.30 1.14 8.07
C THR A 537 28.70 1.19 6.58
N LEU A 538 27.75 1.51 5.72
CA LEU A 538 28.04 1.96 4.36
C LEU A 538 28.35 3.46 4.40
N ASP A 539 29.62 3.80 4.29
CA ASP A 539 30.08 5.19 4.27
C ASP A 539 30.34 5.65 2.82
N LEU A 540 29.66 6.72 2.40
CA LEU A 540 29.65 7.27 1.06
C LEU A 540 30.18 8.70 1.06
N LEU A 541 30.73 9.11 -0.07
CA LEU A 541 31.14 10.48 -0.36
C LEU A 541 30.61 10.92 -1.72
N ALA A 542 29.98 12.09 -1.79
CA ALA A 542 29.54 12.73 -3.02
C ALA A 542 30.44 13.94 -3.35
N CYS A 543 30.93 14.00 -4.58
CA CYS A 543 31.75 15.10 -5.10
C CYS A 543 31.36 15.43 -6.54
N SER A 544 31.84 16.58 -7.06
CA SER A 544 31.67 16.96 -8.47
C SER A 544 33.02 17.15 -9.14
N PRO A 545 33.68 16.09 -9.64
CA PRO A 545 35.08 16.14 -10.05
C PRO A 545 35.39 17.16 -11.15
N ASP A 546 34.49 17.33 -12.12
CA ASP A 546 34.61 18.33 -13.19
C ASP A 546 34.15 19.72 -12.72
N GLY A 547 33.17 19.80 -11.81
CA GLY A 547 32.79 21.01 -11.09
C GLY A 547 33.94 21.62 -10.28
N GLU A 548 34.69 20.78 -9.56
CA GLU A 548 35.88 21.14 -8.76
C GLU A 548 37.02 21.73 -9.61
N THR A 549 36.95 21.64 -10.95
CA THR A 549 37.95 22.21 -11.87
C THR A 549 37.52 23.50 -12.54
N GLN A 550 36.28 23.96 -12.35
CA GLN A 550 35.78 25.18 -12.97
C GLN A 550 36.26 26.43 -12.23
N GLU A 551 36.60 27.49 -12.97
CA GLU A 551 36.88 28.81 -12.37
C GLU A 551 35.61 29.43 -11.77
N ASP A 552 34.46 29.14 -12.38
CA ASP A 552 33.15 29.61 -11.92
C ASP A 552 32.55 28.68 -10.86
N ARG A 553 31.66 29.24 -10.03
CA ARG A 553 30.95 28.53 -8.94
C ARG A 553 30.11 27.36 -9.46
N VAL A 554 30.39 26.13 -9.00
CA VAL A 554 29.61 24.91 -9.24
C VAL A 554 29.25 24.28 -7.91
N VAL A 555 28.09 24.59 -7.34
CA VAL A 555 27.69 24.16 -5.99
C VAL A 555 26.27 23.60 -6.00
N TYR A 556 26.11 22.42 -5.43
CA TYR A 556 24.83 21.76 -5.22
C TYR A 556 24.44 21.85 -3.75
N TYR A 557 23.14 22.07 -3.52
CA TYR A 557 22.54 22.09 -2.19
C TYR A 557 21.55 20.93 -2.09
N PHE A 558 21.79 20.06 -1.12
CA PHE A 558 20.91 18.94 -0.80
C PHE A 558 20.41 19.09 0.63
N HIS A 559 19.21 18.58 0.89
CA HIS A 559 18.74 18.39 2.25
C HIS A 559 19.68 17.41 2.98
N SER A 560 20.09 17.76 4.20
CA SER A 560 20.68 16.80 5.13
C SER A 560 19.58 16.02 5.85
N ASP A 561 20.00 15.19 6.78
CA ASP A 561 19.21 14.51 7.79
C ASP A 561 18.72 15.42 8.93
N ASP A 562 19.34 16.59 9.13
CA ASP A 562 18.82 17.67 10.00
C ASP A 562 17.69 18.50 9.35
N ALA A 563 17.25 18.20 8.12
CA ALA A 563 16.29 19.03 7.40
C ALA A 563 14.87 18.99 8.02
N LEU A 564 14.10 20.06 7.87
CA LEU A 564 12.74 20.14 8.44
C LEU A 564 11.72 19.16 7.83
N ASP A 565 11.98 18.62 6.63
CA ASP A 565 11.10 17.71 5.91
C ASP A 565 11.77 16.32 5.81
N PRO A 566 11.44 15.38 6.71
CA PRO A 566 12.05 14.04 6.71
C PRO A 566 11.88 13.24 5.44
N ALA A 567 10.84 13.55 4.64
CA ALA A 567 10.66 12.92 3.34
C ALA A 567 11.78 13.27 2.33
N ARG A 568 12.58 14.30 2.62
CA ARG A 568 13.67 14.80 1.78
C ARG A 568 15.06 14.50 2.34
N HIS A 569 15.18 13.75 3.43
CA HIS A 569 16.49 13.33 3.93
C HIS A 569 17.21 12.42 2.93
N PRO A 570 18.54 12.27 2.99
CA PRO A 570 19.27 11.29 2.19
C PRO A 570 18.64 9.88 2.32
N LEU A 571 18.39 9.24 1.18
CA LEU A 571 17.64 7.97 1.13
C LEU A 571 18.47 6.87 0.48
N LEU A 572 18.72 5.79 1.23
CA LEU A 572 19.24 4.52 0.69
C LEU A 572 18.10 3.48 0.64
N LEU A 573 17.87 2.90 -0.54
CA LEU A 573 17.01 1.74 -0.76
C LEU A 573 17.88 0.52 -1.10
N VAL A 574 17.63 -0.61 -0.45
CA VAL A 574 18.42 -1.86 -0.54
C VAL A 574 17.53 -3.08 -0.76
#